data_AF-A0A3A8TY52-F1
#
_entry.id   AF-A0A3A8TY52-F1
#
_cell.length_a   1.000
_cell.length_b   1.000
_cell.length_c   1.000
_cell.angle_alpha   90.00
_cell.angle_beta   90.00
_cell.angle_gamma   90.00
#
_symmetry.space_group_name_H-M   'P 1'
#
loop_
_entity.id
_entity.type
_entity.pdbx_description
1 polymer ?
#
loop_
_entity_poly.entity_id
_entity_poly.type
_entity_poly.pdbx_seq_one_letter_code
_entity_poly.pdbx_strand_id
1 'polypeptide(L)'
;MKMLIGAAVTAATLLVGTEAAATNYTLWIHGKNGNKTQAGNYADFSYWGPSTTAAGVNKKAVNWNGTQRVGSENYRIRNALDCFCTGTNSCYIAVHSAGDLQIGYALSLYGTSTRQVKNASPNANGECGNVGTSTQTGWNIKWVAVASGAGGGSELADHGDWAVSEPLVSDLVTTTARSMYNHNATANVEFLMFAGSKGTLYSGILPGQDDEAVSYHSTGGVSGSSGGSYCNPGDWFCGGTLNLLKNACSDGRAKWSFHSVYLRDDGESYNHYANGNWGGIVSKVREYMAQYAY
;
A
#
# COMPACT_ATOMS: atom_id res chain seq x y z
N MET A 1 48.32 14.36 64.03
CA MET A 1 48.89 15.10 62.87
C MET A 1 49.21 14.09 61.78
N LYS A 2 48.86 14.36 60.50
CA LYS A 2 48.63 13.44 59.34
C LYS A 2 47.17 12.97 59.27
N MET A 3 46.20 13.69 58.68
CA MET A 3 46.06 14.32 57.35
C MET A 3 45.94 13.33 56.18
N LEU A 4 44.89 13.56 55.37
CA LEU A 4 44.54 13.09 54.00
C LEU A 4 43.44 12.01 53.97
N ILE A 5 42.15 12.35 53.75
CA ILE A 5 41.51 12.75 52.47
C ILE A 5 41.80 11.67 51.43
N GLY A 6 40.89 10.82 50.98
CA GLY A 6 39.51 11.04 50.56
C GLY A 6 39.41 10.36 49.18
N ALA A 7 38.57 9.34 49.03
CA ALA A 7 38.30 8.70 47.74
C ALA A 7 36.79 8.54 47.61
N ALA A 8 36.14 9.61 47.15
CA ALA A 8 34.77 9.55 46.66
C ALA A 8 34.78 8.74 45.36
N VAL A 9 34.19 7.54 45.39
CA VAL A 9 33.91 6.75 44.20
C VAL A 9 32.69 7.38 43.53
N THR A 10 32.93 8.31 42.61
CA THR A 10 31.89 8.83 41.73
C THR A 10 31.57 7.74 40.70
N ALA A 11 30.48 7.01 40.92
CA ALA A 11 29.90 6.13 39.91
C ALA A 11 29.33 6.99 38.78
N ALA A 12 30.15 7.25 37.76
CA ALA A 12 29.68 7.77 36.49
C ALA A 12 28.91 6.64 35.78
N THR A 13 27.60 6.55 36.04
CA THR A 13 26.67 5.85 35.15
C THR A 13 26.74 6.54 33.79
N LEU A 14 27.52 5.94 32.88
CA LEU A 14 27.44 6.20 31.45
C LEU A 14 25.99 5.92 31.01
N LEU A 15 25.18 6.97 30.94
CA LEU A 15 24.01 7.03 30.08
C LEU A 15 24.52 6.98 28.64
N VAL A 16 24.88 5.78 28.19
CA VAL A 16 24.96 5.50 26.76
C VAL A 16 23.52 5.55 26.27
N GLY A 17 23.06 6.73 25.89
CA GLY A 17 21.83 6.86 25.12
C GLY A 17 22.01 5.98 23.90
N THR A 18 21.19 4.95 23.76
CA THR A 18 21.08 4.23 22.49
C THR A 18 20.66 5.26 21.45
N GLU A 19 21.60 5.66 20.57
CA GLU A 19 21.22 6.48 19.43
C GLU A 19 20.14 5.70 18.67
N ALA A 20 18.95 6.30 18.54
CA ALA A 20 17.86 5.70 17.80
C ALA A 20 18.23 5.70 16.31
N ALA A 21 18.90 4.63 15.89
CA ALA A 21 19.33 4.45 14.51
C ALA A 21 18.11 4.46 13.59
N ALA A 22 18.24 5.14 12.44
CA ALA A 22 17.23 5.14 11.39
C ALA A 22 16.90 3.70 10.99
N THR A 23 15.63 3.32 11.10
CA THR A 23 15.17 1.97 10.77
C THR A 23 14.27 2.01 9.54
N ASN A 24 14.56 1.18 8.54
CA ASN A 24 13.66 0.98 7.40
C ASN A 24 12.63 -0.09 7.73
N TYR A 25 11.37 0.13 7.35
CA TYR A 25 10.27 -0.82 7.48
C TYR A 25 9.63 -1.11 6.13
N THR A 26 9.05 -2.30 6.01
CA THR A 26 8.16 -2.64 4.90
C THR A 26 6.75 -2.85 5.41
N LEU A 27 5.81 -2.05 4.91
CA LEU A 27 4.41 -2.11 5.33
C LEU A 27 3.57 -2.75 4.24
N TRP A 28 2.81 -3.78 4.60
CA TRP A 28 2.00 -4.58 3.67
C TRP A 28 0.51 -4.34 3.93
N ILE A 29 -0.15 -3.52 3.09
CA ILE A 29 -1.56 -3.14 3.23
C ILE A 29 -2.45 -3.99 2.31
N HIS A 30 -3.31 -4.82 2.89
CA HIS A 30 -4.12 -5.75 2.11
C HIS A 30 -5.34 -5.07 1.49
N GLY A 31 -5.98 -5.73 0.52
CA GLY A 31 -7.24 -5.29 -0.07
C GLY A 31 -8.46 -5.99 0.49
N LYS A 32 -9.54 -6.06 -0.31
CA LYS A 32 -10.80 -6.72 0.08
C LYS A 32 -10.51 -8.14 0.58
N ASN A 33 -11.10 -8.48 1.73
CA ASN A 33 -11.04 -9.84 2.28
C ASN A 33 -12.33 -10.13 3.05
N GLY A 34 -12.51 -11.35 3.55
CA GLY A 34 -13.70 -11.72 4.34
C GLY A 34 -13.59 -11.36 5.83
N ASN A 35 -12.94 -10.25 6.19
CA ASN A 35 -12.64 -9.83 7.56
C ASN A 35 -11.95 -10.93 8.40
N LYS A 36 -10.93 -11.56 7.81
CA LYS A 36 -10.18 -12.68 8.42
C LYS A 36 -8.85 -12.26 9.05
N THR A 37 -8.41 -11.04 8.77
CA THR A 37 -7.17 -10.46 9.29
C THR A 37 -7.40 -9.76 10.62
N GLN A 38 -6.36 -9.71 11.45
CA GLN A 38 -6.38 -9.10 12.77
C GLN A 38 -5.82 -7.69 12.69
N ALA A 39 -6.71 -6.70 12.65
CA ALA A 39 -6.32 -5.30 12.65
C ALA A 39 -5.53 -4.95 13.93
N GLY A 40 -4.45 -4.19 13.77
CA GLY A 40 -3.52 -3.83 14.86
C GLY A 40 -2.46 -4.89 15.19
N ASN A 41 -2.65 -6.14 14.77
CA ASN A 41 -1.62 -7.17 14.84
C ASN A 41 -0.72 -7.11 13.59
N TYR A 42 0.39 -6.37 13.69
CA TYR A 42 1.34 -6.20 12.59
C TYR A 42 2.17 -7.44 12.23
N ALA A 43 1.99 -8.55 12.95
CA ALA A 43 2.60 -9.85 12.64
C ALA A 43 1.63 -10.81 11.93
N ASP A 44 0.35 -10.44 11.78
CA ASP A 44 -0.63 -11.27 11.10
C ASP A 44 -0.51 -11.13 9.57
N PHE A 45 0.27 -12.02 8.97
CA PHE A 45 0.43 -12.13 7.52
C PHE A 45 -0.56 -13.11 6.86
N SER A 46 -1.66 -13.50 7.52
CA SER A 46 -2.61 -14.51 7.02
C SER A 46 -3.20 -14.18 5.64
N TYR A 47 -3.36 -12.90 5.30
CA TYR A 47 -3.78 -12.48 3.95
C TYR A 47 -2.71 -12.77 2.89
N TRP A 48 -1.45 -12.56 3.26
CA TRP A 48 -0.31 -12.53 2.35
C TRP A 48 0.29 -13.91 2.17
N GLY A 49 0.71 -14.55 3.26
CA GLY A 49 1.33 -15.86 3.28
C GLY A 49 2.31 -16.04 4.43
N PRO A 50 3.17 -17.09 4.38
CA PRO A 50 4.06 -17.39 5.50
C PRO A 50 4.90 -16.17 5.89
N SER A 51 4.87 -15.81 7.18
CA SER A 51 5.60 -14.66 7.72
C SER A 51 7.11 -14.86 7.72
N THR A 52 7.60 -16.07 7.42
CA THR A 52 9.03 -16.36 7.25
C THR A 52 9.54 -16.04 5.85
N THR A 53 8.66 -15.94 4.84
CA THR A 53 9.04 -15.63 3.46
C THR A 53 9.64 -14.22 3.35
N ALA A 54 10.76 -14.07 2.65
CA ALA A 54 11.38 -12.77 2.41
C ALA A 54 10.41 -11.85 1.63
N ALA A 55 10.16 -10.66 2.19
CA ALA A 55 9.19 -9.69 1.66
C ALA A 55 9.57 -8.24 2.07
N GLY A 56 10.88 -7.99 2.17
CA GLY A 56 11.46 -6.72 2.60
C GLY A 56 11.87 -6.67 4.07
N VAL A 57 12.58 -5.59 4.43
CA VAL A 57 13.15 -5.34 5.76
C VAL A 57 12.07 -5.03 6.82
N ASN A 58 12.29 -5.51 8.06
CA ASN A 58 11.44 -5.25 9.23
C ASN A 58 9.92 -5.31 8.97
N LYS A 59 9.47 -6.29 8.18
CA LYS A 59 8.12 -6.30 7.61
C LYS A 59 6.98 -6.27 8.64
N LYS A 60 5.91 -5.55 8.30
CA LYS A 60 4.68 -5.39 9.08
C LYS A 60 3.46 -5.57 8.19
N ALA A 61 2.50 -6.38 8.64
CA ALA A 61 1.21 -6.54 7.98
C ALA A 61 0.23 -5.47 8.48
N VAL A 62 -0.17 -4.55 7.62
CA VAL A 62 -1.10 -3.47 7.96
C VAL A 62 -2.52 -3.92 7.64
N ASN A 63 -3.17 -4.46 8.67
CA ASN A 63 -4.49 -5.08 8.57
C ASN A 63 -5.63 -4.12 8.94
N TRP A 64 -6.75 -4.27 8.23
CA TRP A 64 -8.02 -3.57 8.44
C TRP A 64 -9.19 -4.51 8.13
N ASN A 65 -10.42 -4.09 8.36
CA ASN A 65 -11.57 -5.01 8.26
C ASN A 65 -11.76 -5.64 6.86
N GLY A 66 -11.32 -4.98 5.78
CA GLY A 66 -11.37 -5.54 4.43
C GLY A 66 -12.77 -5.70 3.81
N THR A 67 -13.84 -5.39 4.55
CA THR A 67 -15.24 -5.33 4.06
C THR A 67 -15.92 -3.97 4.32
N GLN A 68 -15.36 -3.15 5.22
CA GLN A 68 -15.92 -1.85 5.61
C GLN A 68 -15.44 -0.70 4.72
N ARG A 69 -16.06 0.46 4.89
CA ARG A 69 -15.71 1.68 4.14
C ARG A 69 -14.26 2.08 4.36
N VAL A 70 -13.63 2.58 3.30
CA VAL A 70 -12.25 3.08 3.32
C VAL A 70 -12.12 4.21 4.34
N GLY A 71 -13.03 5.20 4.29
CA GLY A 71 -12.99 6.34 5.21
C GLY A 71 -13.10 5.97 6.70
N SER A 72 -13.88 4.94 7.04
CA SER A 72 -14.03 4.50 8.44
C SER A 72 -12.84 3.68 8.94
N GLU A 73 -12.13 2.98 8.06
CA GLU A 73 -11.02 2.09 8.41
C GLU A 73 -9.65 2.73 8.20
N ASN A 74 -9.56 3.84 7.47
CA ASN A 74 -8.28 4.45 7.07
C ASN A 74 -7.39 4.85 8.27
N TYR A 75 -7.98 5.12 9.43
CA TYR A 75 -7.21 5.39 10.65
C TYR A 75 -6.25 4.25 11.00
N ARG A 76 -6.55 3.00 10.64
CA ARG A 76 -5.64 1.86 10.86
C ARG A 76 -4.38 1.94 10.00
N ILE A 77 -4.53 2.41 8.76
CA ILE A 77 -3.41 2.68 7.86
C ILE A 77 -2.58 3.83 8.43
N ARG A 78 -3.23 4.91 8.85
CA ARG A 78 -2.56 6.05 9.47
C ARG A 78 -1.83 5.67 10.76
N ASN A 79 -2.40 4.82 11.60
CA ASN A 79 -1.75 4.33 12.81
C ASN A 79 -0.46 3.57 12.49
N ALA A 80 -0.46 2.74 11.45
CA ALA A 80 0.74 2.03 11.00
C ALA A 80 1.81 2.99 10.45
N LEU A 81 1.39 3.94 9.61
CA LEU A 81 2.28 4.94 9.04
C LEU A 81 2.88 5.85 10.12
N ASP A 82 2.07 6.30 11.08
CA ASP A 82 2.53 7.07 12.23
C ASP A 82 3.55 6.26 13.04
N CYS A 83 3.25 4.98 13.27
CA CYS A 83 4.11 4.11 14.06
C CYS A 83 5.49 3.88 13.44
N PHE A 84 5.53 3.55 12.14
CA PHE A 84 6.73 3.02 11.50
C PHE A 84 7.41 3.98 10.53
N CYS A 85 6.75 5.07 10.13
CA CYS A 85 7.23 5.99 9.07
C CYS A 85 7.44 7.42 9.60
N THR A 86 7.71 7.58 10.89
CA THR A 86 8.03 8.88 11.52
C THR A 86 9.36 8.86 12.26
N GLY A 87 9.85 10.03 12.62
CA GLY A 87 11.15 10.25 13.24
C GLY A 87 12.26 9.92 12.26
N THR A 88 13.21 9.11 12.72
CA THR A 88 14.32 8.60 11.91
C THR A 88 13.93 7.38 11.07
N ASN A 89 12.72 6.84 11.23
CA ASN A 89 12.28 5.67 10.48
C ASN A 89 11.81 6.04 9.08
N SER A 90 11.94 5.11 8.13
CA SER A 90 11.43 5.26 6.76
C SER A 90 10.73 3.99 6.30
N CYS A 91 9.77 4.13 5.39
CA CYS A 91 8.94 3.03 4.94
C CYS A 91 9.00 2.81 3.43
N TYR A 92 9.02 1.55 3.06
CA TYR A 92 8.57 1.05 1.76
C TYR A 92 7.19 0.45 1.95
N ILE A 93 6.27 0.70 1.04
CA ILE A 93 4.89 0.21 1.18
C ILE A 93 4.60 -0.75 0.04
N ALA A 94 4.05 -1.91 0.37
CA ALA A 94 3.43 -2.80 -0.58
C ALA A 94 1.93 -2.83 -0.32
N VAL A 95 1.13 -2.69 -1.37
CA VAL A 95 -0.33 -2.76 -1.28
C VAL A 95 -0.87 -3.73 -2.31
N HIS A 96 -2.07 -4.24 -2.05
CA HIS A 96 -2.77 -5.11 -2.97
C HIS A 96 -4.24 -4.70 -3.08
N SER A 97 -4.80 -4.72 -4.29
CA SER A 97 -6.25 -4.57 -4.49
C SER A 97 -6.76 -3.27 -3.84
N ALA A 98 -7.82 -3.32 -3.04
CA ALA A 98 -8.38 -2.17 -2.31
C ALA A 98 -7.40 -1.51 -1.30
N GLY A 99 -6.26 -2.14 -1.00
CA GLY A 99 -5.19 -1.51 -0.21
C GLY A 99 -4.58 -0.30 -0.90
N ASP A 100 -4.65 -0.24 -2.23
CA ASP A 100 -4.23 0.91 -3.05
C ASP A 100 -5.12 2.14 -2.78
N LEU A 101 -6.44 1.95 -2.80
CA LEU A 101 -7.42 2.98 -2.44
C LEU A 101 -7.19 3.48 -1.00
N GLN A 102 -6.87 2.58 -0.07
CA GLN A 102 -6.55 2.94 1.32
C GLN A 102 -5.31 3.83 1.43
N ILE A 103 -4.19 3.47 0.79
CA ILE A 103 -2.96 4.28 0.89
C ILE A 103 -3.09 5.59 0.10
N GLY A 104 -3.72 5.57 -1.08
CA GLY A 104 -3.99 6.78 -1.86
C GLY A 104 -4.82 7.79 -1.08
N TYR A 105 -5.91 7.34 -0.45
CA TYR A 105 -6.74 8.16 0.44
C TYR A 105 -5.94 8.74 1.62
N ALA A 106 -5.12 7.92 2.29
CA ALA A 106 -4.31 8.36 3.41
C ALA A 106 -3.30 9.44 3.00
N LEU A 107 -2.58 9.24 1.89
CA LEU A 107 -1.58 10.19 1.41
C LEU A 107 -2.19 11.49 0.90
N SER A 108 -3.34 11.41 0.24
CA SER A 108 -3.96 12.60 -0.32
C SER A 108 -4.58 13.53 0.71
N LEU A 109 -5.25 12.97 1.71
CA LEU A 109 -5.94 13.76 2.72
C LEU A 109 -5.05 14.09 3.93
N TYR A 110 -4.06 13.26 4.22
CA TYR A 110 -3.26 13.37 5.44
C TYR A 110 -1.76 13.33 5.19
N GLY A 111 -1.27 13.07 3.97
CA GLY A 111 0.16 12.91 3.70
C GLY A 111 1.02 14.14 3.97
N THR A 112 0.40 15.32 4.11
CA THR A 112 1.07 16.59 4.46
C THR A 112 0.67 17.12 5.83
N SER A 113 -0.07 16.36 6.64
CA SER A 113 -0.46 16.80 7.99
C SER A 113 0.70 16.70 8.97
N THR A 114 0.74 17.62 9.94
CA THR A 114 1.62 17.52 11.12
C THR A 114 1.20 16.35 12.01
N ARG A 115 2.17 15.55 12.47
CA ARG A 115 1.95 14.38 13.32
C ARG A 115 3.05 14.22 14.37
N GLN A 116 2.73 13.51 15.45
CA GLN A 116 3.70 13.16 16.50
C GLN A 116 4.64 12.06 16.01
N VAL A 117 5.93 12.18 16.32
CA VAL A 117 6.90 11.09 16.10
C VAL A 117 6.60 9.94 17.05
N LYS A 118 6.60 8.70 16.54
CA LYS A 118 6.23 7.50 17.31
C LYS A 118 7.41 6.56 17.56
N ASN A 119 7.27 5.72 18.59
CA ASN A 119 8.31 4.83 19.11
C ASN A 119 8.42 3.47 18.41
N ALA A 120 7.73 3.28 17.27
CA ALA A 120 7.66 2.01 16.54
C ALA A 120 7.27 0.76 17.38
N SER A 121 6.61 0.96 18.53
CA SER A 121 6.25 -0.09 19.48
C SER A 121 4.72 -0.11 19.68
N PRO A 122 3.99 -0.89 18.87
CA PRO A 122 2.54 -0.90 18.88
C PRO A 122 1.98 -1.59 20.12
N ASN A 123 0.91 -1.01 20.67
CA ASN A 123 0.06 -1.69 21.63
C ASN A 123 -0.84 -2.73 20.94
N ALA A 124 -1.70 -3.42 21.71
CA ALA A 124 -2.61 -4.44 21.18
C ALA A 124 -3.62 -3.90 20.15
N ASN A 125 -3.88 -2.59 20.13
CA ASN A 125 -4.77 -1.94 19.16
C ASN A 125 -4.00 -1.44 17.91
N GLY A 126 -2.69 -1.67 17.82
CA GLY A 126 -1.84 -1.23 16.72
C GLY A 126 -1.40 0.23 16.80
N GLU A 127 -1.57 0.90 17.94
CA GLU A 127 -1.19 2.29 18.14
C GLU A 127 0.16 2.39 18.85
N CYS A 128 1.00 3.34 18.40
CA CYS A 128 2.34 3.54 18.96
C CYS A 128 2.41 4.80 19.82
N GLY A 129 3.24 4.73 20.85
CA GLY A 129 3.48 5.82 21.80
C GLY A 129 4.28 6.96 21.18
N ASN A 130 4.09 8.18 21.68
CA ASN A 130 4.87 9.34 21.23
C ASN A 130 6.31 9.25 21.74
N VAL A 131 7.26 9.71 20.92
CA VAL A 131 8.65 9.96 21.34
C VAL A 131 8.76 11.41 21.76
N GLY A 132 8.64 11.66 23.07
CA GLY A 132 8.64 13.02 23.62
C GLY A 132 7.51 13.87 23.03
N THR A 133 7.85 15.10 22.62
CA THR A 133 6.93 16.07 22.02
C THR A 133 7.24 16.39 20.56
N SER A 134 8.17 15.64 19.95
CA SER A 134 8.64 15.91 18.59
C SER A 134 7.54 15.63 17.57
N THR A 135 7.43 16.54 16.59
CA THR A 135 6.49 16.41 15.47
C THR A 135 7.22 16.46 14.14
N GLN A 136 6.56 15.97 13.10
CA GLN A 136 6.99 16.11 11.72
C GLN A 136 5.79 16.36 10.81
N THR A 137 6.05 16.86 9.61
CA THR A 137 5.05 16.94 8.54
C THR A 137 5.11 15.68 7.70
N GLY A 138 3.97 15.03 7.49
CA GLY A 138 3.87 13.85 6.63
C GLY A 138 4.58 12.61 7.16
N TRP A 139 4.70 11.59 6.31
CA TRP A 139 5.37 10.33 6.61
C TRP A 139 6.62 10.17 5.74
N ASN A 140 7.63 9.51 6.28
CA ASN A 140 8.86 9.18 5.58
C ASN A 140 8.63 7.93 4.72
N ILE A 141 8.09 8.12 3.52
CA ILE A 141 7.78 7.03 2.58
C ILE A 141 8.69 7.15 1.36
N LYS A 142 9.36 6.05 1.01
CA LYS A 142 10.27 6.00 -0.14
C LYS A 142 9.52 5.77 -1.45
N TRP A 143 8.59 4.82 -1.46
CA TRP A 143 7.69 4.51 -2.58
C TRP A 143 6.61 3.51 -2.14
N VAL A 144 5.58 3.36 -2.97
CA VAL A 144 4.52 2.36 -2.86
C VAL A 144 4.59 1.40 -4.05
N ALA A 145 4.70 0.10 -3.81
CA ALA A 145 4.54 -0.94 -4.83
C ALA A 145 3.13 -1.53 -4.76
N VAL A 146 2.44 -1.55 -5.88
CA VAL A 146 1.00 -1.82 -5.95
C VAL A 146 0.77 -3.09 -6.77
N ALA A 147 0.35 -4.17 -6.12
CA ALA A 147 -0.11 -5.38 -6.80
C ALA A 147 -1.58 -5.19 -7.17
N SER A 148 -1.90 -5.11 -8.46
CA SER A 148 -3.28 -5.02 -8.95
C SER A 148 -4.18 -4.06 -8.17
N GLY A 149 -3.75 -2.80 -8.11
CA GLY A 149 -4.36 -1.78 -7.25
C GLY A 149 -5.72 -1.30 -7.74
N ALA A 150 -6.68 -1.19 -6.82
CA ALA A 150 -8.00 -0.63 -7.07
C ALA A 150 -8.11 0.84 -6.61
N GLY A 151 -7.03 1.63 -6.72
CA GLY A 151 -7.05 3.06 -6.34
C GLY A 151 -8.13 3.84 -7.08
N GLY A 152 -8.32 3.58 -8.37
CA GLY A 152 -9.40 4.12 -9.20
C GLY A 152 -10.73 3.42 -9.09
N GLY A 153 -10.87 2.49 -8.15
CA GLY A 153 -11.96 1.54 -8.07
C GLY A 153 -11.70 0.27 -8.88
N SER A 154 -12.76 -0.53 -9.04
CA SER A 154 -12.80 -1.72 -9.87
C SER A 154 -14.05 -1.64 -10.71
N GLU A 155 -13.89 -1.80 -12.02
CA GLU A 155 -15.03 -1.84 -12.94
C GLU A 155 -15.98 -2.99 -12.61
N LEU A 156 -15.54 -4.06 -11.92
CA LEU A 156 -16.40 -5.12 -11.41
C LEU A 156 -17.42 -4.59 -10.39
N ALA A 157 -17.02 -3.60 -9.57
CA ALA A 157 -17.91 -2.98 -8.59
C ALA A 157 -18.97 -2.08 -9.23
N ASP A 158 -18.80 -1.67 -10.49
CA ASP A 158 -19.82 -0.91 -11.23
C ASP A 158 -21.01 -1.81 -11.65
N HIS A 159 -20.84 -3.14 -11.61
CA HIS A 159 -21.89 -4.11 -11.94
C HIS A 159 -22.66 -4.58 -10.70
N GLY A 160 -23.94 -4.19 -10.65
CA GLY A 160 -24.83 -4.24 -9.48
C GLY A 160 -24.94 -5.57 -8.73
N ASP A 161 -24.75 -6.72 -9.38
CA ASP A 161 -24.97 -8.05 -8.77
C ASP A 161 -23.84 -8.48 -7.81
N TRP A 162 -22.63 -7.93 -7.96
CA TRP A 162 -21.52 -8.05 -6.98
C TRP A 162 -21.52 -6.87 -5.98
N ALA A 163 -22.19 -5.77 -6.32
CA ALA A 163 -21.89 -4.43 -5.81
C ALA A 163 -22.47 -4.05 -4.42
N VAL A 164 -23.40 -4.82 -3.85
CA VAL A 164 -24.33 -4.25 -2.84
C VAL A 164 -24.39 -4.91 -1.46
N SER A 165 -23.69 -6.03 -1.21
CA SER A 165 -23.76 -6.70 0.10
C SER A 165 -22.71 -6.23 1.12
N GLU A 166 -21.59 -5.65 0.66
CA GLU A 166 -20.48 -5.22 1.51
C GLU A 166 -20.18 -3.71 1.34
N PRO A 167 -20.04 -2.92 2.44
CA PRO A 167 -19.80 -1.48 2.35
C PRO A 167 -18.60 -1.07 1.50
N LEU A 168 -17.50 -1.84 1.54
CA LEU A 168 -16.30 -1.57 0.75
C LEU A 168 -16.58 -1.55 -0.76
N VAL A 169 -17.46 -2.42 -1.26
CA VAL A 169 -17.67 -2.56 -2.71
C VAL A 169 -18.25 -1.26 -3.29
N SER A 170 -19.12 -0.59 -2.54
CA SER A 170 -19.62 0.73 -2.93
C SER A 170 -18.58 1.85 -2.86
N ASP A 171 -17.47 1.70 -2.13
CA ASP A 171 -16.31 2.60 -2.26
C ASP A 171 -15.45 2.25 -3.48
N LEU A 172 -15.47 0.99 -3.93
CA LEU A 172 -14.74 0.50 -5.09
C LEU A 172 -15.43 0.77 -6.43
N VAL A 173 -16.70 1.21 -6.42
CA VAL A 173 -17.35 1.78 -7.61
C VAL A 173 -16.44 2.86 -8.18
N THR A 174 -16.13 2.81 -9.47
CA THR A 174 -15.05 3.60 -10.06
C THR A 174 -15.29 5.10 -9.94
N THR A 175 -16.54 5.52 -10.09
CA THR A 175 -16.94 6.92 -9.88
C THR A 175 -16.78 7.35 -8.42
N THR A 176 -17.13 6.49 -7.48
CA THR A 176 -16.94 6.74 -6.05
C THR A 176 -15.47 6.81 -5.71
N ALA A 177 -14.68 5.77 -5.98
CA ALA A 177 -13.25 5.71 -5.70
C ALA A 177 -12.48 6.94 -6.22
N ARG A 178 -12.71 7.31 -7.48
CA ARG A 178 -12.07 8.47 -8.12
C ARG A 178 -12.46 9.81 -7.48
N SER A 179 -13.62 9.87 -6.83
CA SER A 179 -14.08 11.06 -6.09
C SER A 179 -13.60 11.11 -4.63
N MET A 180 -13.11 10.00 -4.07
CA MET A 180 -12.76 9.93 -2.66
C MET A 180 -11.52 10.78 -2.30
N TYR A 181 -10.61 11.00 -3.26
CA TYR A 181 -9.41 11.80 -3.06
C TYR A 181 -8.81 12.28 -4.39
N ASN A 182 -7.92 13.28 -4.33
CA ASN A 182 -7.19 13.73 -5.50
C ASN A 182 -6.00 12.79 -5.79
N HIS A 183 -6.13 11.95 -6.80
CA HIS A 183 -5.14 10.94 -7.16
C HIS A 183 -3.81 11.51 -7.67
N ASN A 184 -3.79 12.79 -8.06
CA ASN A 184 -2.56 13.49 -8.44
C ASN A 184 -1.85 14.14 -7.24
N ALA A 185 -2.48 14.16 -6.07
CA ALA A 185 -1.94 14.79 -4.87
C ALA A 185 -1.77 13.72 -3.78
N THR A 186 -0.76 12.87 -3.90
CA THR A 186 -0.44 11.78 -2.96
C THR A 186 0.86 12.08 -2.18
N ALA A 187 1.01 13.33 -1.73
CA ALA A 187 2.20 13.82 -1.04
C ALA A 187 3.52 13.56 -1.79
N ASN A 188 3.47 13.55 -3.13
CA ASN A 188 4.60 13.30 -4.03
C ASN A 188 5.28 11.93 -3.86
N VAL A 189 4.55 10.95 -3.31
CA VAL A 189 5.04 9.58 -3.19
C VAL A 189 4.85 8.85 -4.51
N GLU A 190 5.89 8.17 -5.01
CA GLU A 190 5.83 7.36 -6.23
C GLU A 190 5.10 6.02 -6.00
N PHE A 191 4.19 5.70 -6.91
CA PHE A 191 3.41 4.46 -7.00
C PHE A 191 3.91 3.64 -8.18
N LEU A 192 4.44 2.46 -7.87
CA LEU A 192 4.96 1.48 -8.81
C LEU A 192 3.89 0.42 -9.03
N MET A 193 3.22 0.48 -10.17
CA MET A 193 2.07 -0.34 -10.48
C MET A 193 2.50 -1.67 -11.12
N PHE A 194 2.02 -2.78 -10.56
CA PHE A 194 2.20 -4.14 -11.10
C PHE A 194 0.83 -4.63 -11.55
N ALA A 195 0.61 -4.60 -12.86
CA ALA A 195 -0.64 -4.96 -13.50
C ALA A 195 -0.63 -6.43 -13.93
N GLY A 196 -1.45 -7.26 -13.28
CA GLY A 196 -1.72 -8.65 -13.68
C GLY A 196 -2.84 -8.74 -14.72
N SER A 197 -2.84 -9.79 -15.53
CA SER A 197 -3.79 -9.95 -16.65
C SER A 197 -4.31 -11.37 -16.86
N LYS A 198 -4.25 -12.23 -15.82
CA LYS A 198 -4.80 -13.58 -15.89
C LYS A 198 -6.29 -13.60 -15.53
N GLY A 199 -7.09 -12.93 -16.34
CA GLY A 199 -8.55 -12.92 -16.27
C GLY A 199 -9.18 -14.26 -16.66
N THR A 200 -10.28 -14.66 -16.02
CA THR A 200 -11.06 -15.85 -16.39
C THR A 200 -12.56 -15.56 -16.44
N LEU A 201 -13.24 -15.61 -15.30
CA LEU A 201 -14.71 -15.64 -15.21
C LEU A 201 -15.36 -14.27 -15.37
N TYR A 202 -14.72 -13.21 -14.87
CA TYR A 202 -15.26 -11.85 -14.86
C TYR A 202 -14.76 -10.96 -16.02
N SER A 203 -13.85 -11.47 -16.84
CA SER A 203 -13.25 -10.73 -17.96
C SER A 203 -14.23 -10.34 -19.05
N GLY A 204 -15.39 -11.00 -19.13
CA GLY A 204 -16.48 -10.58 -20.03
C GLY A 204 -17.20 -9.29 -19.62
N ILE A 205 -16.96 -8.82 -18.38
CA ILE A 205 -17.61 -7.65 -17.78
C ILE A 205 -16.61 -6.49 -17.60
N LEU A 206 -15.32 -6.81 -17.43
CA LEU A 206 -14.25 -5.82 -17.26
C LEU A 206 -13.77 -5.27 -18.61
N PRO A 207 -13.50 -3.95 -18.72
CA PRO A 207 -13.01 -3.37 -19.97
C PRO A 207 -11.51 -3.62 -20.14
N GLY A 208 -11.16 -4.33 -21.22
CA GLY A 208 -9.77 -4.65 -21.55
C GLY A 208 -9.26 -5.84 -20.75
N GLN A 209 -7.94 -5.93 -20.59
CA GLN A 209 -7.33 -7.00 -19.81
C GLN A 209 -7.42 -6.71 -18.30
N ASP A 210 -7.57 -7.79 -17.54
CA ASP A 210 -7.79 -7.77 -16.10
C ASP A 210 -7.22 -9.03 -15.45
N ASP A 211 -7.14 -9.03 -14.13
CA ASP A 211 -6.64 -10.15 -13.33
C ASP A 211 -7.73 -10.94 -12.59
N GLU A 212 -8.98 -10.88 -13.08
CA GLU A 212 -10.25 -11.37 -12.52
C GLU A 212 -11.00 -10.37 -11.62
N ALA A 213 -10.34 -9.31 -11.14
CA ALA A 213 -10.97 -8.36 -10.22
C ALA A 213 -10.71 -6.90 -10.56
N VAL A 214 -9.58 -6.56 -11.17
CA VAL A 214 -9.22 -5.18 -11.49
C VAL A 214 -8.69 -5.09 -12.91
N SER A 215 -9.28 -4.20 -13.72
CA SER A 215 -8.82 -3.97 -15.09
C SER A 215 -7.51 -3.18 -15.12
N TYR A 216 -6.76 -3.33 -16.22
CA TYR A 216 -5.56 -2.54 -16.54
C TYR A 216 -5.74 -1.03 -16.42
N HIS A 217 -6.95 -0.52 -16.56
CA HIS A 217 -7.24 0.88 -16.34
C HIS A 217 -6.91 1.31 -14.90
N SER A 218 -7.48 0.60 -13.92
CA SER A 218 -7.30 0.91 -12.51
C SER A 218 -5.96 0.42 -11.99
N THR A 219 -5.55 -0.82 -12.30
CA THR A 219 -4.24 -1.31 -11.88
C THR A 219 -3.08 -0.57 -12.57
N GLY A 220 -3.31 0.06 -13.71
CA GLY A 220 -2.29 0.83 -14.41
C GLY A 220 -2.12 2.25 -13.90
N GLY A 221 -2.94 2.71 -12.94
CA GLY A 221 -2.95 4.08 -12.47
C GLY A 221 -3.34 5.08 -13.56
N VAL A 222 -4.22 4.69 -14.49
CA VAL A 222 -4.58 5.53 -15.64
C VAL A 222 -5.59 6.60 -15.23
N SER A 223 -5.29 7.83 -15.62
CA SER A 223 -6.10 9.01 -15.31
C SER A 223 -7.35 9.12 -16.18
N GLY A 224 -8.31 9.94 -15.74
CA GLY A 224 -9.58 10.17 -16.43
C GLY A 224 -10.75 9.47 -15.76
N SER A 225 -11.87 9.34 -16.49
CA SER A 225 -13.07 8.63 -16.03
C SER A 225 -12.93 7.12 -16.24
N SER A 226 -13.82 6.34 -15.62
CA SER A 226 -13.92 4.88 -15.78
C SER A 226 -14.14 4.42 -17.22
N GLY A 227 -13.97 3.12 -17.48
CA GLY A 227 -14.28 2.50 -18.77
C GLY A 227 -13.17 2.57 -19.82
N GLY A 228 -11.93 2.89 -19.42
CA GLY A 228 -10.79 2.71 -20.32
C GLY A 228 -10.54 1.22 -20.56
N SER A 229 -10.57 0.78 -21.82
CA SER A 229 -10.24 -0.61 -22.20
C SER A 229 -8.78 -0.68 -22.64
N TYR A 230 -7.90 -1.16 -21.76
CA TYR A 230 -6.46 -1.24 -22.01
C TYR A 230 -5.95 -2.67 -21.99
N CYS A 231 -5.02 -2.98 -22.89
CA CYS A 231 -4.46 -4.33 -23.04
C CYS A 231 -2.95 -4.32 -23.30
N ASN A 232 -2.40 -5.51 -23.47
CA ASN A 232 -1.03 -5.78 -23.89
C ASN A 232 -0.84 -5.32 -25.35
N PRO A 233 0.41 -5.07 -25.78
CA PRO A 233 0.71 -4.69 -27.15
C PRO A 233 0.25 -5.77 -28.12
N GLY A 234 -0.41 -5.36 -29.20
CA GLY A 234 -0.88 -6.29 -30.23
C GLY A 234 -2.24 -6.92 -29.98
N ASP A 235 -2.94 -6.53 -28.89
CA ASP A 235 -4.36 -6.83 -28.73
C ASP A 235 -5.22 -5.76 -29.41
N TRP A 236 -6.00 -6.18 -30.41
CA TRP A 236 -6.82 -5.28 -31.24
C TRP A 236 -8.25 -5.14 -30.73
N PHE A 237 -8.63 -5.88 -29.68
CA PHE A 237 -9.97 -5.82 -29.10
C PHE A 237 -10.14 -4.70 -28.07
N CYS A 238 -9.09 -3.94 -27.82
CA CYS A 238 -9.04 -2.93 -26.75
C CYS A 238 -8.88 -1.51 -27.29
N GLY A 239 -9.33 -0.53 -26.51
CA GLY A 239 -9.27 0.89 -26.87
C GLY A 239 -7.84 1.46 -26.88
N GLY A 240 -6.89 0.78 -26.23
CA GLY A 240 -5.46 1.10 -26.31
C GLY A 240 -4.57 0.12 -25.57
N THR A 241 -3.26 0.36 -25.64
CA THR A 241 -2.24 -0.40 -24.91
C THR A 241 -1.90 0.30 -23.59
N LEU A 242 -1.84 -0.47 -22.50
CA LEU A 242 -1.31 0.02 -21.23
C LEU A 242 0.21 0.17 -21.34
N ASN A 243 0.74 1.37 -21.56
CA ASN A 243 2.19 1.55 -21.67
C ASN A 243 2.90 1.51 -20.31
N LEU A 244 4.15 1.03 -20.32
CA LEU A 244 5.03 0.96 -19.15
C LEU A 244 5.51 2.35 -18.70
N LEU A 245 5.98 2.42 -17.46
CA LEU A 245 6.48 3.60 -16.79
C LEU A 245 5.41 4.71 -16.73
N LYS A 246 5.85 5.97 -16.84
CA LYS A 246 4.99 7.16 -16.83
C LYS A 246 4.38 7.46 -18.20
N ASN A 247 4.63 6.61 -19.21
CA ASN A 247 4.15 6.86 -20.56
C ASN A 247 2.62 6.83 -20.59
N ALA A 248 2.03 7.76 -21.34
CA ALA A 248 0.60 7.69 -21.65
C ALA A 248 0.27 6.37 -22.34
N CYS A 249 -0.95 5.88 -22.15
CA CYS A 249 -1.50 4.77 -22.93
C CYS A 249 -1.49 5.12 -24.44
N SER A 250 -1.61 4.12 -25.31
CA SER A 250 -1.54 4.36 -26.76
C SER A 250 -2.68 5.23 -27.31
N ASP A 251 -3.77 5.39 -26.55
CA ASP A 251 -4.89 6.31 -26.84
C ASP A 251 -4.62 7.76 -26.37
N GLY A 252 -3.44 8.02 -25.80
CA GLY A 252 -3.03 9.32 -25.28
C GLY A 252 -3.41 9.59 -23.82
N ARG A 253 -4.12 8.68 -23.12
CA ARG A 253 -4.47 8.92 -21.71
C ARG A 253 -3.24 8.81 -20.82
N ALA A 254 -3.03 9.84 -20.00
CA ALA A 254 -1.93 9.89 -19.04
C ALA A 254 -2.19 8.97 -17.83
N LYS A 255 -1.12 8.69 -17.07
CA LYS A 255 -1.25 8.14 -15.72
C LYS A 255 -1.56 9.26 -14.73
N TRP A 256 -2.10 8.93 -13.55
CA TRP A 256 -2.07 9.89 -12.45
C TRP A 256 -0.64 10.28 -12.12
N SER A 257 -0.50 11.48 -11.56
CA SER A 257 0.80 11.97 -11.10
C SER A 257 1.40 10.97 -10.11
N PHE A 258 2.72 10.78 -10.21
CA PHE A 258 3.49 9.82 -9.41
C PHE A 258 3.14 8.35 -9.62
N HIS A 259 2.27 7.98 -10.58
CA HIS A 259 1.99 6.59 -10.91
C HIS A 259 2.78 6.15 -12.14
N SER A 260 3.45 5.00 -12.02
CA SER A 260 4.26 4.41 -13.08
C SER A 260 3.97 2.93 -13.19
N VAL A 261 3.68 2.42 -14.39
CA VAL A 261 3.55 0.96 -14.59
C VAL A 261 4.94 0.33 -14.58
N TYR A 262 5.28 -0.34 -13.49
CA TYR A 262 6.56 -1.02 -13.34
C TYR A 262 6.54 -2.39 -14.04
N LEU A 263 5.43 -3.11 -13.91
CA LEU A 263 5.20 -4.38 -14.57
C LEU A 263 3.82 -4.38 -15.23
N ARG A 264 3.77 -4.83 -16.48
CA ARG A 264 2.56 -5.22 -17.19
C ARG A 264 2.71 -6.69 -17.55
N ASP A 265 1.73 -7.51 -17.18
CA ASP A 265 1.76 -8.94 -17.41
C ASP A 265 1.47 -9.27 -18.88
N ASP A 266 2.49 -9.16 -19.72
CA ASP A 266 2.38 -9.47 -21.15
C ASP A 266 2.06 -10.95 -21.44
N GLY A 267 2.33 -11.83 -20.47
CA GLY A 267 2.13 -13.28 -20.58
C GLY A 267 0.87 -13.80 -19.89
N GLU A 268 -0.01 -12.93 -19.39
CA GLU A 268 -1.30 -13.30 -18.76
C GLU A 268 -1.17 -14.41 -17.70
N SER A 269 -0.09 -14.32 -16.91
CA SER A 269 0.35 -15.38 -16.00
C SER A 269 -0.08 -15.15 -14.55
N TYR A 270 -0.41 -13.92 -14.18
CA TYR A 270 -0.68 -13.51 -12.81
C TYR A 270 -2.13 -13.07 -12.61
N ASN A 271 -2.84 -13.79 -11.75
CA ASN A 271 -4.20 -13.43 -11.32
C ASN A 271 -4.16 -12.55 -10.06
N HIS A 272 -5.33 -12.11 -9.62
CA HIS A 272 -5.49 -11.23 -8.47
C HIS A 272 -5.10 -11.89 -7.13
N TYR A 273 -5.14 -13.21 -7.01
CA TYR A 273 -5.25 -13.83 -5.70
C TYR A 273 -3.90 -14.14 -5.02
N ALA A 274 -3.66 -13.50 -3.88
CA ALA A 274 -2.52 -13.81 -3.00
C ALA A 274 -2.58 -15.22 -2.38
N ASN A 275 -3.79 -15.79 -2.23
CA ASN A 275 -4.06 -17.16 -1.75
C ASN A 275 -3.39 -17.53 -0.42
N GLY A 276 -3.07 -16.55 0.44
CA GLY A 276 -2.31 -16.81 1.67
C GLY A 276 -0.97 -17.49 1.44
N ASN A 277 -0.37 -17.30 0.26
CA ASN A 277 0.92 -17.88 -0.10
C ASN A 277 1.71 -17.02 -1.10
N TRP A 278 1.54 -15.69 -1.04
CA TRP A 278 2.20 -14.73 -1.92
C TRP A 278 1.95 -15.04 -3.41
N GLY A 279 0.76 -15.53 -3.74
CA GLY A 279 0.37 -15.95 -5.09
C GLY A 279 0.03 -14.80 -6.03
N GLY A 280 -0.29 -15.14 -7.28
CA GLY A 280 -0.76 -14.17 -8.28
C GLY A 280 0.23 -13.03 -8.50
N ILE A 281 -0.30 -11.84 -8.78
CA ILE A 281 0.49 -10.62 -9.00
C ILE A 281 1.24 -10.14 -7.74
N VAL A 282 0.75 -10.53 -6.54
CA VAL A 282 1.42 -10.24 -5.26
C VAL A 282 2.80 -10.90 -5.19
N SER A 283 3.01 -12.04 -5.86
CA SER A 283 4.32 -12.70 -5.94
C SER A 283 5.42 -11.78 -6.48
N LYS A 284 5.07 -10.94 -7.48
CA LYS A 284 5.97 -10.00 -8.14
C LYS A 284 6.28 -8.79 -7.29
N VAL A 285 5.28 -8.23 -6.60
CA VAL A 285 5.54 -7.17 -5.62
C VAL A 285 6.39 -7.70 -4.47
N ARG A 286 6.15 -8.93 -3.98
CA ARG A 286 6.99 -9.54 -2.94
C ARG A 286 8.44 -9.72 -3.40
N GLU A 287 8.68 -10.23 -4.60
CA GLU A 287 10.02 -10.31 -5.18
C GLU A 287 10.71 -8.94 -5.22
N TYR A 288 10.00 -7.92 -5.70
CA TYR A 288 10.49 -6.55 -5.74
C TYR A 288 10.83 -6.01 -4.34
N MET A 289 9.93 -6.17 -3.37
CA MET A 289 10.16 -5.73 -1.99
C MET A 289 11.36 -6.44 -1.35
N ALA A 290 11.50 -7.75 -1.55
CA ALA A 290 12.63 -8.51 -1.02
C ALA A 290 13.98 -8.06 -1.62
N GLN A 291 13.97 -7.60 -2.87
CA GLN A 291 15.17 -7.17 -3.57
C GLN A 291 15.56 -5.71 -3.28
N TYR A 292 14.58 -4.81 -3.13
CA TYR A 292 14.82 -3.36 -3.14
C TYR A 292 14.44 -2.62 -1.85
N ALA A 293 13.78 -3.27 -0.90
CA ALA A 293 13.40 -2.64 0.37
C ALA A 293 14.30 -3.10 1.53
N TYR A 294 15.41 -2.38 1.72
CA TYR A 294 16.42 -2.56 2.76
C TYR A 294 16.63 -1.31 3.61
#